data_AF-A0AAV5A098-F1
#
_entry.id   AF-A0AAV5A098-F1
#
_cell.length_a   1.000
_cell.length_b   1.000
_cell.length_c   1.000
_cell.angle_alpha   90.00
_cell.angle_beta   90.00
_cell.angle_gamma   90.00
#
_symmetry.space_group_name_H-M   'P 1'
#
loop_
_entity.id
_entity.type
_entity.pdbx_description
1 polymer ?
#
loop_
_entity_poly.entity_id
_entity_poly.type
_entity_poly.pdbx_seq_one_letter_code
_entity_poly.pdbx_strand_id
1 'polypeptide(L)'
;MARLVQTLGVHCRMSSTASSLIHPDKIFTNAPPLPQPWTKSILPLLTPCPVTLSWKESKGSHCGPLGSLQTALHTIHKCKVKWPVDESALANLTPGEYLKALLQLTANLFSQLHLLKTVKKLVECLSIDLGEFIHSVTFSVETDSDCWEWQGAPPIVLALVTTNAKDFFHANGEISSPIEYVLSKAFNYNPSVTSIIVTNFSQITIFSLPTWKCPEPIYDRILTYKPSLALRVLATAYLYDMAPHYSIILLPPPIIEPDETLIFPEGPTKDPGELLLPDEELFMTHHRHSDFDLATLIRDCNRAHQFFRWKEYIVVY
;
A
#
# COMPACT_ATOMS: atom_id res chain seq x y z
N MET A 1 -0.69 -30.12 -29.38
CA MET A 1 -1.63 -30.26 -28.25
C MET A 1 -1.61 -28.97 -27.44
N ALA A 2 -2.38 -27.97 -27.90
CA ALA A 2 -2.56 -26.70 -27.20
C ALA A 2 -3.87 -26.80 -26.41
N ARG A 3 -3.82 -26.67 -25.08
CA ARG A 3 -5.01 -26.57 -24.24
C ARG A 3 -5.22 -25.11 -23.86
N LEU A 4 -6.40 -24.63 -24.23
CA LEU A 4 -7.01 -23.36 -23.85
C LEU A 4 -6.88 -23.12 -22.34
N VAL A 5 -6.29 -21.99 -21.98
CA VAL A 5 -6.58 -21.30 -20.73
C VAL A 5 -7.70 -20.31 -21.06
N GLN A 6 -8.94 -20.72 -20.83
CA GLN A 6 -10.09 -19.81 -20.81
C GLN A 6 -10.10 -19.14 -19.44
N THR A 7 -9.41 -18.01 -19.32
CA THR A 7 -9.59 -17.08 -18.22
C THR A 7 -10.96 -16.42 -18.37
N LEU A 8 -11.94 -16.89 -17.60
CA LEU A 8 -13.19 -16.18 -17.35
C LEU A 8 -12.87 -14.91 -16.57
N GLY A 9 -12.52 -13.85 -17.30
CA GLY A 9 -12.43 -12.50 -16.76
C GLY A 9 -13.81 -12.02 -16.36
N VAL A 10 -14.16 -12.18 -15.08
CA VAL A 10 -15.24 -11.40 -14.46
C VAL A 10 -14.73 -9.97 -14.40
N HIS A 11 -14.98 -9.21 -15.48
CA HIS A 11 -14.91 -7.77 -15.47
C HIS A 11 -15.97 -7.28 -14.48
N CYS A 12 -15.54 -7.07 -13.23
CA CYS A 12 -16.26 -6.23 -12.29
C CYS A 12 -16.32 -4.85 -12.95
N ARG A 13 -17.41 -4.53 -13.66
CA ARG A 13 -17.71 -3.19 -14.16
C ARG A 13 -17.81 -2.31 -12.92
N MET A 14 -16.70 -1.71 -12.52
CA MET A 14 -16.74 -0.53 -11.67
C MET A 14 -17.44 0.54 -12.52
N SER A 15 -18.75 0.69 -12.31
CA SER A 15 -19.49 1.90 -12.66
C SER A 15 -18.59 3.09 -12.34
N SER A 16 -18.46 4.06 -13.25
CA SER A 16 -17.63 5.26 -13.07
C SER A 16 -17.93 5.89 -11.70
N THR A 17 -17.14 5.52 -10.70
CA THR A 17 -17.30 5.98 -9.34
C THR A 17 -16.65 7.35 -9.29
N ALA A 18 -17.37 8.31 -8.72
CA ALA A 18 -16.79 9.61 -8.44
C ALA A 18 -15.49 9.41 -7.64
N SER A 19 -14.40 9.96 -8.16
CA SER A 19 -13.10 9.94 -7.50
C SER A 19 -12.71 11.37 -7.13
N SER A 20 -12.01 11.52 -6.01
CA SER A 20 -11.46 12.80 -5.56
C SER A 20 -9.95 12.70 -5.44
N LEU A 21 -9.29 13.85 -5.53
CA LEU A 21 -7.86 13.95 -5.29
C LEU A 21 -7.62 14.11 -3.79
N ILE A 22 -6.96 13.13 -3.19
CA ILE A 22 -6.62 13.14 -1.76
C ILE A 22 -5.12 12.94 -1.55
N HIS A 23 -4.63 13.40 -0.41
CA HIS A 23 -3.25 13.14 -0.01
C HIS A 23 -3.08 11.67 0.43
N PRO A 24 -1.97 11.00 0.06
CA PRO A 24 -1.76 9.58 0.40
C PRO A 24 -1.85 9.26 1.90
N ASP A 25 -1.48 10.17 2.79
CA ASP A 25 -1.60 9.97 4.24
C ASP A 25 -3.06 9.83 4.69
N LYS A 26 -3.99 10.52 4.01
CA LYS A 26 -5.42 10.50 4.33
C LYS A 26 -6.12 9.20 3.94
N ILE A 27 -5.52 8.40 3.06
CA ILE A 27 -6.04 7.07 2.68
C ILE A 27 -6.13 6.15 3.89
N PHE A 28 -5.18 6.30 4.81
CA PHE A 28 -5.03 5.43 5.98
C PHE A 28 -5.70 6.00 7.24
N THR A 29 -6.40 7.15 7.14
CA THR A 29 -7.17 7.71 8.25
C THR A 29 -8.65 7.31 8.20
N ASN A 30 -9.19 7.14 7.00
CA ASN A 30 -10.60 6.80 6.81
C ASN A 30 -10.76 5.28 6.83
N ALA A 31 -11.52 4.79 7.81
CA ALA A 31 -11.81 3.37 7.88
C ALA A 31 -12.78 2.98 6.75
N PRO A 32 -12.45 1.97 5.92
CA PRO A 32 -13.43 1.38 5.02
C PRO A 32 -14.62 0.83 5.82
N PRO A 33 -15.81 0.73 5.22
CA PRO A 33 -16.97 0.17 5.89
C PRO A 33 -16.67 -1.26 6.30
N LEU A 34 -17.16 -1.67 7.48
CA LEU A 34 -17.02 -3.04 7.92
C LEU A 34 -17.79 -3.97 6.96
N PRO A 35 -17.25 -5.16 6.68
CA PRO A 35 -18.01 -6.14 5.92
C PRO A 35 -19.26 -6.55 6.69
N GLN A 36 -20.34 -6.85 5.96
CA GLN A 36 -21.51 -7.45 6.58
C GLN A 36 -21.15 -8.80 7.22
N PRO A 37 -21.84 -9.21 8.30
CA PRO A 37 -21.68 -10.54 8.87
C PRO A 37 -22.02 -11.60 7.82
N TRP A 38 -21.01 -12.30 7.30
CA TRP A 38 -21.24 -13.33 6.30
C TRP A 38 -21.75 -14.61 6.94
N THR A 39 -22.64 -15.30 6.20
CA THR A 39 -23.07 -16.65 6.55
C THR A 39 -21.87 -17.56 6.57
N LYS A 40 -21.64 -18.18 7.73
CA LYS A 40 -20.43 -18.91 7.97
C LYS A 40 -20.46 -20.26 7.23
N SER A 41 -19.48 -20.50 6.38
CA SER A 41 -19.28 -21.82 5.78
C SER A 41 -18.64 -22.78 6.78
N ILE A 42 -19.11 -24.03 6.75
CA ILE A 42 -18.48 -25.13 7.49
C ILE A 42 -17.27 -25.57 6.70
N LEU A 43 -16.10 -25.51 7.32
CA LEU A 43 -14.88 -26.02 6.70
C LEU A 43 -14.96 -27.56 6.63
N PRO A 44 -14.75 -28.19 5.47
CA PRO A 44 -14.62 -29.63 5.40
C PRO A 44 -13.43 -30.10 6.25
N LEU A 45 -13.50 -31.34 6.72
CA LEU A 45 -12.42 -31.96 7.50
C LEU A 45 -11.12 -31.90 6.67
N LEU A 46 -10.15 -31.12 7.13
CA LEU A 46 -8.90 -30.93 6.39
C LEU A 46 -8.00 -32.16 6.55
N THR A 47 -7.48 -32.65 5.44
CA THR A 47 -6.43 -33.66 5.44
C THR A 47 -5.15 -33.08 6.04
N PRO A 48 -4.47 -33.78 6.96
CA PRO A 48 -3.22 -33.30 7.56
C PRO A 48 -2.20 -32.92 6.50
N CYS A 49 -1.58 -31.75 6.63
CA CYS A 49 -0.53 -31.32 5.72
C CYS A 49 0.83 -31.88 6.17
N PRO A 50 1.69 -32.34 5.24
CA PRO A 50 2.97 -32.99 5.58
C PRO A 50 4.05 -32.01 6.06
N VAL A 51 3.84 -30.69 5.93
CA VAL A 51 4.81 -29.66 6.34
C VAL A 51 4.27 -28.90 7.54
N THR A 52 4.82 -29.20 8.72
CA THR A 52 4.52 -28.46 9.96
C THR A 52 5.73 -27.57 10.27
N LEU A 53 5.59 -26.26 10.06
CA LEU A 53 6.56 -25.29 10.54
C LEU A 53 6.27 -24.97 12.00
N SER A 54 7.32 -24.98 12.85
CA SER A 54 7.23 -24.56 14.25
C SER A 54 7.25 -23.04 14.34
N TRP A 55 6.08 -22.43 14.23
CA TRP A 55 5.93 -20.98 14.29
C TRP A 55 6.07 -20.42 15.70
N LYS A 56 6.76 -19.28 15.82
CA LYS A 56 6.99 -18.60 17.09
C LYS A 56 6.39 -17.19 17.07
N GLU A 57 5.66 -16.83 18.12
CA GLU A 57 5.16 -15.46 18.26
C GLU A 57 6.36 -14.51 18.42
N SER A 58 6.40 -13.45 17.62
CA SER A 58 7.45 -12.45 17.77
C SER A 58 7.25 -11.71 19.08
N LYS A 59 8.35 -11.52 19.82
CA LYS A 59 8.38 -10.68 21.03
C LYS A 59 8.65 -9.21 20.71
N GLY A 60 8.86 -8.88 19.45
CA GLY A 60 9.29 -7.56 18.99
C GLY A 60 8.29 -6.93 18.03
N SER A 61 8.25 -5.61 18.04
CA SER A 61 7.50 -4.83 17.07
C SER A 61 8.17 -4.93 15.69
N HIS A 62 7.64 -5.74 14.78
CA HIS A 62 7.98 -5.73 13.35
C HIS A 62 7.50 -4.42 12.70
N CYS A 63 8.11 -3.31 13.11
CA CYS A 63 7.83 -1.97 12.58
C CYS A 63 8.62 -1.64 11.32
N GLY A 64 9.41 -2.58 10.78
CA GLY A 64 10.23 -2.34 9.58
C GLY A 64 9.39 -1.84 8.41
N PRO A 65 8.46 -2.66 7.86
CA PRO A 65 7.64 -2.27 6.72
C PRO A 65 6.77 -1.03 7.00
N LEU A 66 6.24 -0.90 8.23
CA LEU A 66 5.40 0.22 8.62
C LEU A 66 6.19 1.54 8.73
N GLY A 67 7.38 1.52 9.31
CA GLY A 67 8.27 2.69 9.40
C GLY A 67 8.75 3.14 8.02
N SER A 68 9.06 2.17 7.14
CA SER A 68 9.37 2.43 5.73
C SER A 68 8.21 3.12 5.03
N LEU A 69 6.99 2.59 5.16
CA LEU A 69 5.79 3.20 4.57
C LEU A 69 5.50 4.60 5.14
N GLN A 70 5.65 4.80 6.45
CA GLN A 70 5.42 6.11 7.07
C GLN A 70 6.39 7.17 6.53
N THR A 71 7.67 6.83 6.44
CA THR A 71 8.72 7.72 5.88
C THR A 71 8.44 8.06 4.43
N ALA A 72 8.04 7.05 3.67
CA ALA A 72 7.57 7.18 2.30
C ALA A 72 6.41 8.17 2.17
N LEU A 73 5.32 7.96 2.91
CA LEU A 73 4.13 8.82 2.87
C LEU A 73 4.45 10.26 3.25
N HIS A 74 5.36 10.47 4.21
CA HIS A 74 5.84 11.80 4.57
C HIS A 74 6.56 12.47 3.40
N THR A 75 7.32 11.72 2.61
CA THR A 75 8.06 12.25 1.45
C THR A 75 7.10 12.65 0.31
N ILE A 76 5.99 11.94 0.13
CA ILE A 76 4.98 12.23 -0.93
C ILE A 76 3.75 12.97 -0.41
N HIS A 77 3.81 13.60 0.76
CA HIS A 77 2.66 14.31 1.34
C HIS A 77 2.10 15.41 0.40
N LYS A 78 2.91 15.97 -0.50
CA LYS A 78 2.48 16.98 -1.49
C LYS A 78 1.78 16.37 -2.69
N CYS A 79 1.97 15.09 -2.96
CA CYS A 79 1.30 14.40 -4.05
C CYS A 79 -0.19 14.24 -3.72
N LYS A 80 -1.01 14.19 -4.76
CA LYS A 80 -2.42 13.82 -4.66
C LYS A 80 -2.67 12.63 -5.55
N VAL A 81 -3.49 11.71 -5.08
CA VAL A 81 -3.91 10.52 -5.83
C VAL A 81 -5.42 10.50 -5.95
N LYS A 82 -5.91 9.97 -7.06
CA LYS A 82 -7.33 9.68 -7.26
C LYS A 82 -7.71 8.55 -6.33
N TRP A 83 -8.70 8.80 -5.50
CA TRP A 83 -9.28 7.83 -4.58
C TRP A 83 -10.81 7.83 -4.70
N PRO A 84 -11.49 6.69 -4.57
CA PRO A 84 -12.95 6.65 -4.56
C PRO A 84 -13.52 7.57 -3.48
N VAL A 85 -14.54 8.37 -3.84
CA VAL A 85 -15.22 9.25 -2.87
C VAL A 85 -16.07 8.44 -1.89
N ASP A 86 -16.63 7.34 -2.37
CA ASP A 86 -17.50 6.47 -1.58
C ASP A 86 -17.03 5.01 -1.69
N GLU A 87 -16.79 4.41 -0.53
CA GLU A 87 -16.44 3.00 -0.39
C GLU A 87 -17.61 2.19 0.20
N SER A 88 -18.79 2.79 0.40
CA SER A 88 -19.97 2.15 1.02
C SER A 88 -20.38 0.84 0.35
N ALA A 89 -20.20 0.74 -0.97
CA ALA A 89 -20.49 -0.45 -1.75
C ALA A 89 -19.69 -1.69 -1.31
N LEU A 90 -18.52 -1.50 -0.68
CA LEU A 90 -17.71 -2.61 -0.18
C LEU A 90 -18.48 -3.48 0.82
N ALA A 91 -19.33 -2.88 1.68
CA ALA A 91 -20.00 -3.60 2.76
C ALA A 91 -20.89 -4.76 2.29
N ASN A 92 -21.39 -4.70 1.05
CA ASN A 92 -22.32 -5.67 0.48
C ASN A 92 -21.64 -6.76 -0.36
N LEU A 93 -20.30 -6.76 -0.44
CA LEU A 93 -19.55 -7.72 -1.23
C LEU A 93 -19.42 -9.08 -0.53
N THR A 94 -19.25 -10.15 -1.30
CA THR A 94 -18.84 -11.45 -0.75
C THR A 94 -17.43 -11.33 -0.13
N PRO A 95 -17.00 -12.24 0.76
CA PRO A 95 -15.71 -12.13 1.43
C PRO A 95 -14.51 -11.98 0.48
N GLY A 96 -14.48 -12.75 -0.61
CA GLY A 96 -13.41 -12.68 -1.60
C GLY A 96 -13.43 -11.40 -2.42
N GLU A 97 -14.63 -10.94 -2.82
CA GLU A 97 -14.79 -9.66 -3.51
C GLU A 97 -14.43 -8.49 -2.60
N TYR A 98 -14.82 -8.53 -1.33
CA TYR A 98 -14.47 -7.54 -0.33
C TYR A 98 -12.95 -7.46 -0.14
N LEU A 99 -12.28 -8.60 0.06
CA LEU A 99 -10.83 -8.66 0.19
C LEU A 99 -10.16 -8.05 -1.05
N LYS A 100 -10.56 -8.49 -2.24
CA LYS A 100 -9.99 -8.01 -3.50
C LYS A 100 -10.21 -6.53 -3.70
N ALA A 101 -11.43 -6.04 -3.51
CA ALA A 101 -11.77 -4.63 -3.70
C ALA A 101 -11.03 -3.75 -2.69
N LEU A 102 -10.89 -4.19 -1.43
CA LEU A 102 -10.13 -3.51 -0.39
C LEU A 102 -8.65 -3.35 -0.78
N LEU A 103 -8.03 -4.41 -1.32
CA LEU A 103 -6.61 -4.43 -1.68
C LEU A 103 -6.33 -3.89 -3.09
N GLN A 104 -7.32 -3.88 -3.98
CA GLN A 104 -7.22 -3.23 -5.30
C GLN A 104 -6.90 -1.75 -5.15
N LEU A 105 -7.40 -1.10 -4.10
CA LEU A 105 -7.08 0.30 -3.82
C LEU A 105 -5.60 0.50 -3.47
N THR A 106 -4.96 -0.48 -2.82
CA THR A 106 -3.50 -0.49 -2.63
C THR A 106 -2.79 -0.58 -3.98
N ALA A 107 -3.18 -1.51 -4.85
CA ALA A 107 -2.58 -1.63 -6.19
C ALA A 107 -2.75 -0.33 -7.03
N ASN A 108 -3.92 0.30 -6.94
CA ASN A 108 -4.20 1.58 -7.61
C ASN A 108 -3.37 2.73 -7.05
N LEU A 109 -3.12 2.75 -5.73
CA LEU A 109 -2.24 3.74 -5.10
C LEU A 109 -0.83 3.63 -5.68
N PHE A 110 -0.26 2.42 -5.68
CA PHE A 110 1.09 2.21 -6.23
C PHE A 110 1.16 2.56 -7.71
N SER A 111 0.20 2.14 -8.51
CA SER A 111 0.15 2.48 -9.94
C SER A 111 0.15 3.99 -10.18
N GLN A 112 -0.58 4.76 -9.37
CA GLN A 112 -0.62 6.22 -9.49
C GLN A 112 0.69 6.90 -9.03
N LEU A 113 1.30 6.40 -7.96
CA LEU A 113 2.58 6.94 -7.49
C LEU A 113 3.73 6.59 -8.46
N HIS A 114 3.62 5.49 -9.19
CA HIS A 114 4.63 5.03 -10.15
C HIS A 114 4.60 5.80 -11.49
N LEU A 115 3.47 6.43 -11.81
CA LEU A 115 3.22 7.11 -13.09
C LEU A 115 4.02 8.40 -13.29
N LEU A 116 4.77 8.86 -12.28
CA LEU A 116 5.45 10.16 -12.30
C LEU A 116 6.75 10.21 -13.11
N LYS A 117 7.25 9.10 -13.70
CA LYS A 117 8.56 9.16 -14.37
C LYS A 117 8.75 8.57 -15.76
N THR A 118 8.07 7.53 -16.23
CA THR A 118 8.21 7.03 -17.64
C THR A 118 7.59 5.65 -17.88
N VAL A 119 7.20 4.92 -16.83
CA VAL A 119 6.92 3.48 -16.95
C VAL A 119 5.44 3.22 -16.68
N LYS A 120 4.69 2.81 -17.72
CA LYS A 120 3.27 2.39 -17.67
C LYS A 120 3.06 1.05 -16.96
N LYS A 121 3.84 0.72 -15.94
CA LYS A 121 3.70 -0.57 -15.24
C LYS A 121 2.62 -0.45 -14.18
N LEU A 122 1.52 -1.15 -14.40
CA LEU A 122 0.40 -1.24 -13.48
C LEU A 122 0.73 -2.28 -12.42
N VAL A 123 0.54 -1.92 -11.16
CA VAL A 123 0.43 -2.91 -10.09
C VAL A 123 -0.99 -3.45 -10.13
N GLU A 124 -1.11 -4.77 -10.26
CA GLU A 124 -2.40 -5.45 -10.30
C GLU A 124 -2.66 -6.21 -9.01
N CYS A 125 -3.93 -6.31 -8.63
CA CYS A 125 -4.40 -7.09 -7.49
C CYS A 125 -5.02 -8.39 -8.03
N LEU A 126 -4.30 -9.49 -7.84
CA LEU A 126 -4.67 -10.79 -8.40
C LEU A 126 -5.38 -11.64 -7.35
N SER A 127 -6.50 -12.25 -7.74
CA SER A 127 -7.13 -13.30 -6.95
C SER A 127 -6.43 -14.62 -7.24
N ILE A 128 -6.07 -15.34 -6.18
CA ILE A 128 -5.49 -16.68 -6.28
C ILE A 128 -6.55 -17.68 -5.84
N ASP A 129 -6.64 -18.82 -6.53
CA ASP A 129 -7.43 -19.96 -6.08
C ASP A 129 -6.56 -20.91 -5.24
N LEU A 130 -6.79 -20.92 -3.93
CA LEU A 130 -6.15 -21.85 -2.99
C LEU A 130 -7.13 -22.91 -2.47
N GLY A 131 -8.35 -22.95 -3.01
CA GLY A 131 -9.45 -23.81 -2.58
C GLY A 131 -10.70 -23.04 -2.18
N GLU A 132 -11.82 -23.77 -2.13
CA GLU A 132 -13.20 -23.24 -2.06
C GLU A 132 -13.50 -22.33 -0.85
N PHE A 133 -12.67 -22.40 0.20
CA PHE A 133 -12.87 -21.66 1.46
C PHE A 133 -11.76 -20.66 1.77
N ILE A 134 -10.81 -20.49 0.87
CA ILE A 134 -9.65 -19.60 1.06
C ILE A 134 -9.77 -18.47 0.05
N HIS A 135 -10.12 -17.28 0.53
CA HIS A 135 -10.10 -16.11 -0.31
C HIS A 135 -8.70 -15.51 -0.28
N SER A 136 -7.99 -15.62 -1.39
CA SER A 136 -6.59 -15.19 -1.47
C SER A 136 -6.37 -14.12 -2.51
N VAL A 137 -5.52 -13.16 -2.16
CA VAL A 137 -5.10 -12.07 -3.02
C VAL A 137 -3.59 -11.92 -2.93
N THR A 138 -2.95 -11.63 -4.06
CA THR A 138 -1.57 -11.16 -4.14
C THR A 138 -1.48 -9.96 -5.08
N PHE A 139 -0.27 -9.42 -5.23
CA PHE A 139 0.01 -8.36 -6.17
C PHE A 139 0.94 -8.88 -7.27
N SER A 140 0.74 -8.39 -8.49
CA SER A 140 1.69 -8.57 -9.58
C SER A 140 2.08 -7.21 -10.14
N VAL A 141 3.29 -7.16 -10.67
CA VAL A 141 3.75 -6.02 -11.47
C VAL A 141 4.26 -6.58 -12.78
N GLU A 142 3.74 -6.07 -13.89
CA GLU A 142 4.28 -6.41 -15.20
C GLU A 142 5.70 -5.86 -15.30
N THR A 143 6.71 -6.72 -15.19
CA THR A 143 8.10 -6.32 -15.38
C THR A 143 8.52 -6.59 -16.82
N ASP A 144 8.59 -5.56 -17.68
CA ASP A 144 9.57 -5.56 -18.77
C ASP A 144 10.94 -5.80 -18.14
N SER A 145 11.61 -6.85 -18.59
CA SER A 145 12.61 -7.67 -17.89
C SER A 145 13.86 -6.96 -17.35
N ASP A 146 14.06 -5.67 -17.62
CA ASP A 146 15.41 -5.10 -17.59
C ASP A 146 15.63 -4.00 -16.53
N CYS A 147 14.63 -3.59 -15.75
CA CYS A 147 14.77 -2.38 -14.92
C CYS A 147 14.38 -2.50 -13.44
N TRP A 148 13.66 -3.54 -13.02
CA TRP A 148 13.08 -3.59 -11.67
C TRP A 148 13.05 -5.01 -11.14
N GLU A 149 14.12 -5.41 -10.46
CA GLU A 149 14.08 -6.59 -9.61
C GLU A 149 13.41 -6.19 -8.29
N TRP A 150 12.19 -6.67 -8.08
CA TRP A 150 11.58 -6.67 -6.76
C TRP A 150 12.51 -7.42 -5.79
N GLN A 151 12.63 -6.92 -4.56
CA GLN A 151 13.52 -7.55 -3.57
C GLN A 151 13.02 -8.93 -3.12
N GLY A 152 11.75 -9.23 -3.41
CA GLY A 152 11.12 -10.50 -3.12
C GLY A 152 9.73 -10.60 -3.72
N ALA A 153 9.06 -11.72 -3.48
CA ALA A 153 7.68 -11.88 -3.88
C ALA A 153 6.75 -10.99 -3.02
N PRO A 154 5.72 -10.36 -3.62
CA PRO A 154 4.71 -9.60 -2.90
C PRO A 154 4.00 -10.43 -1.82
N PRO A 155 3.43 -9.78 -0.78
CA PRO A 155 2.72 -10.50 0.27
C PRO A 155 1.48 -11.20 -0.28
N ILE A 156 1.22 -12.40 0.22
CA ILE A 156 -0.06 -13.09 -0.01
C ILE A 156 -0.99 -12.74 1.14
N VAL A 157 -2.18 -12.22 0.83
CA VAL A 157 -3.23 -11.93 1.81
C VAL A 157 -4.33 -12.98 1.72
N LEU A 158 -4.60 -13.65 2.84
CA LEU A 158 -5.57 -14.73 2.97
C LEU A 158 -6.72 -14.29 3.89
N ALA A 159 -7.95 -14.37 3.41
CA ALA A 159 -9.14 -14.22 4.23
C ALA A 159 -9.83 -15.57 4.48
N LEU A 160 -10.05 -15.89 5.76
CA LEU A 160 -10.71 -17.10 6.24
C LEU A 160 -12.00 -16.73 6.95
N VAL A 161 -13.13 -16.88 6.25
CA VAL A 161 -14.45 -16.55 6.76
C VAL A 161 -15.23 -17.84 6.98
N THR A 162 -14.96 -18.53 8.09
CA THR A 162 -15.56 -19.85 8.38
C THR A 162 -16.13 -19.87 9.79
N THR A 163 -17.05 -20.80 10.08
CA THR A 163 -17.71 -20.89 11.40
C THR A 163 -16.73 -21.08 12.56
N ASN A 164 -15.67 -21.83 12.29
CA ASN A 164 -14.73 -22.35 13.28
C ASN A 164 -13.43 -21.53 13.34
N ALA A 165 -13.15 -20.69 12.34
CA ALA A 165 -11.98 -19.80 12.34
C ALA A 165 -12.19 -18.53 13.18
N LYS A 166 -12.94 -18.63 14.29
CA LYS A 166 -13.02 -17.52 15.25
C LYS A 166 -11.65 -17.22 15.84
N ASP A 167 -10.87 -18.28 16.06
CA ASP A 167 -9.55 -18.19 16.68
C ASP A 167 -8.53 -18.83 15.75
N PHE A 168 -7.55 -18.04 15.34
CA PHE A 168 -6.39 -18.55 14.60
C PHE A 168 -5.51 -19.47 15.45
N PHE A 169 -5.66 -19.38 16.75
CA PHE A 169 -4.82 -20.05 17.73
C PHE A 169 -5.65 -20.85 18.73
N HIS A 170 -5.11 -21.97 19.16
CA HIS A 170 -5.60 -22.71 20.31
C HIS A 170 -5.33 -21.93 21.61
N ALA A 171 -6.00 -22.31 22.70
CA ALA A 171 -5.86 -21.63 24.00
C ALA A 171 -4.42 -21.67 24.57
N ASN A 172 -3.61 -22.63 24.15
CA ASN A 172 -2.19 -22.74 24.48
C ASN A 172 -1.28 -21.85 23.61
N GLY A 173 -1.85 -21.10 22.66
CA GLY A 173 -1.14 -20.22 21.73
C GLY A 173 -0.63 -20.90 20.46
N GLU A 174 -0.82 -22.21 20.30
CA GLU A 174 -0.47 -22.93 19.08
C GLU A 174 -1.38 -22.53 17.91
N ILE A 175 -0.85 -22.59 16.70
CA ILE A 175 -1.62 -22.30 15.48
C ILE A 175 -2.65 -23.41 15.26
N SER A 176 -3.86 -23.01 14.89
CA SER A 176 -4.92 -23.96 14.58
C SER A 176 -4.69 -24.69 13.25
N SER A 177 -5.16 -25.93 13.14
CA SER A 177 -5.00 -26.73 11.92
C SER A 177 -5.55 -26.08 10.63
N PRO A 178 -6.64 -25.28 10.63
CA PRO A 178 -7.05 -24.54 9.43
C PRO A 178 -6.02 -23.52 8.98
N ILE A 179 -5.33 -22.88 9.91
CA ILE A 179 -4.30 -21.89 9.60
C ILE A 179 -3.06 -22.58 9.03
N GLU A 180 -2.62 -23.69 9.63
CA GLU A 180 -1.52 -24.49 9.08
C GLU A 180 -1.79 -24.95 7.64
N TYR A 181 -3.02 -25.40 7.38
CA TYR A 181 -3.45 -25.80 6.04
C TYR A 181 -3.40 -24.65 5.03
N VAL A 182 -3.85 -23.44 5.40
CA VAL A 182 -3.84 -22.33 4.43
C VAL A 182 -2.42 -21.80 4.19
N LEU A 183 -1.58 -21.83 5.23
CA LEU A 183 -0.18 -21.43 5.13
C LEU A 183 0.58 -22.39 4.19
N SER A 184 0.33 -23.69 4.30
CA SER A 184 0.94 -24.67 3.39
C SER A 184 0.47 -24.49 1.95
N LYS A 185 -0.80 -24.15 1.72
CA LYS A 185 -1.33 -23.83 0.38
C LYS A 185 -0.67 -22.60 -0.21
N ALA A 186 -0.54 -21.53 0.56
CA ALA A 186 0.12 -20.31 0.12
C ALA A 186 1.61 -20.54 -0.18
N PHE A 187 2.31 -21.32 0.65
CA PHE A 187 3.71 -21.68 0.42
C PHE A 187 3.89 -22.52 -0.84
N ASN A 188 3.03 -23.51 -1.06
CA ASN A 188 3.07 -24.34 -2.28
C ASN A 188 2.76 -23.52 -3.54
N TYR A 189 1.92 -22.49 -3.43
CA TYR A 189 1.61 -21.60 -4.54
C TYR A 189 2.81 -20.70 -4.89
N ASN A 190 3.47 -20.11 -3.90
CA ASN A 190 4.65 -19.29 -4.11
C ASN A 190 5.69 -19.52 -3.00
N PRO A 191 6.68 -20.41 -3.23
CA PRO A 191 7.73 -20.68 -2.26
C PRO A 191 8.65 -19.49 -1.94
N SER A 192 8.64 -18.46 -2.79
CA SER A 192 9.44 -17.24 -2.64
C SER A 192 8.73 -16.15 -1.83
N VAL A 193 7.49 -16.36 -1.40
CA VAL A 193 6.77 -15.43 -0.54
C VAL A 193 7.55 -15.26 0.77
N THR A 194 7.72 -14.01 1.22
CA THR A 194 8.42 -13.72 2.49
C THR A 194 7.43 -13.52 3.63
N SER A 195 6.21 -13.08 3.31
CA SER A 195 5.18 -12.72 4.28
C SER A 195 3.79 -13.12 3.81
N ILE A 196 3.01 -13.72 4.71
CA ILE A 196 1.62 -14.11 4.49
C ILE A 196 0.76 -13.41 5.54
N ILE A 197 -0.20 -12.61 5.11
CA ILE A 197 -1.14 -11.91 6.01
C ILE A 197 -2.44 -12.71 6.04
N VAL A 198 -2.84 -13.20 7.21
CA VAL A 198 -4.07 -13.96 7.40
C VAL A 198 -5.08 -13.13 8.18
N THR A 199 -6.34 -13.12 7.76
CA THR A 199 -7.41 -12.38 8.41
C THR A 199 -8.76 -13.08 8.35
N ASN A 200 -9.58 -12.89 9.37
CA ASN A 200 -11.01 -13.22 9.35
C ASN A 200 -11.84 -11.94 9.47
N PHE A 201 -11.22 -10.79 9.17
CA PHE A 201 -11.76 -9.43 9.35
C PHE A 201 -12.13 -9.06 10.79
N SER A 202 -11.69 -9.85 11.78
CA SER A 202 -11.72 -9.48 13.21
C SER A 202 -10.34 -9.59 13.84
N GLN A 203 -9.57 -10.59 13.43
CA GLN A 203 -8.18 -10.84 13.76
C GLN A 203 -7.34 -10.71 12.50
N ILE A 204 -6.11 -10.22 12.68
CA ILE A 204 -5.08 -10.19 11.63
C ILE A 204 -3.82 -10.79 12.23
N THR A 205 -3.18 -11.68 11.48
CA THR A 205 -1.89 -12.25 11.84
C THR A 205 -0.98 -12.22 10.64
N ILE A 206 0.27 -11.83 10.84
CA ILE A 206 1.28 -11.81 9.81
C ILE A 206 2.25 -12.95 10.09
N PHE A 207 2.42 -13.83 9.11
CA PHE A 207 3.36 -14.94 9.16
C PHE A 207 4.56 -14.58 8.31
N SER A 208 5.73 -14.47 8.92
CA SER A 208 6.98 -14.20 8.22
C SER A 208 7.77 -15.49 8.09
N LEU A 209 8.06 -15.87 6.86
CA LEU A 209 8.84 -17.08 6.57
C LEU A 209 10.32 -16.88 6.94
N PRO A 210 11.06 -17.98 7.13
CA PRO A 210 12.48 -17.91 7.44
C PRO A 210 13.24 -17.11 6.37
N THR A 211 14.04 -16.17 6.83
CA THR A 211 14.98 -15.40 6.00
C THR A 211 16.40 -15.56 6.55
N TRP A 212 17.39 -15.14 5.78
CA TRP A 212 18.78 -15.13 6.25
C TRP A 212 18.99 -14.30 7.53
N LYS A 213 18.16 -13.28 7.78
CA LYS A 213 18.20 -12.45 9.00
C LYS A 213 17.39 -13.06 10.15
N CYS A 214 16.36 -13.85 9.83
CA CYS A 214 15.47 -14.46 10.80
C CYS A 214 15.25 -15.93 10.41
N PRO A 215 16.08 -16.87 10.90
CA PRO A 215 16.06 -18.25 10.45
C PRO A 215 14.86 -19.05 10.97
N GLU A 216 14.15 -18.53 11.98
CA GLU A 216 12.95 -19.15 12.52
C GLU A 216 11.70 -18.56 11.85
N PRO A 217 10.69 -19.38 11.51
CA PRO A 217 9.40 -18.87 11.07
C PRO A 217 8.69 -18.21 12.27
N ILE A 218 8.23 -16.98 12.08
CA ILE A 218 7.62 -16.18 13.14
C ILE A 218 6.25 -15.66 12.74
N TYR A 219 5.45 -15.28 13.73
CA TYR A 219 4.19 -14.59 13.49
C TYR A 219 3.96 -13.41 14.43
N ASP A 220 3.20 -12.45 13.93
CA ASP A 220 2.75 -11.26 14.66
C ASP A 220 1.23 -11.21 14.72
N ARG A 221 0.68 -11.11 15.93
CA ARG A 221 -0.75 -10.83 16.12
C ARG A 221 -0.98 -9.33 16.12
N ILE A 222 -1.88 -8.87 15.26
CA ILE A 222 -2.18 -7.45 15.14
C ILE A 222 -3.45 -7.14 15.93
N LEU A 223 -3.28 -6.43 17.04
CA LEU A 223 -4.39 -5.95 17.87
C LEU A 223 -4.94 -4.65 17.27
N THR A 224 -6.20 -4.67 16.82
CA THR A 224 -6.84 -3.51 16.20
C THR A 224 -8.36 -3.56 16.37
N TYR A 225 -8.97 -2.37 16.46
CA TYR A 225 -10.42 -2.18 16.44
C TYR A 225 -10.95 -1.83 15.04
N LYS A 226 -10.05 -1.64 14.06
CA LYS A 226 -10.35 -1.33 12.65
C LYS A 226 -9.63 -2.32 11.73
N PRO A 227 -10.06 -3.59 11.68
CA PRO A 227 -9.35 -4.65 10.98
C PRO A 227 -9.19 -4.35 9.48
N SER A 228 -10.23 -3.89 8.79
CA SER A 228 -10.12 -3.59 7.35
C SER A 228 -9.15 -2.44 7.04
N LEU A 229 -9.08 -1.42 7.91
CA LEU A 229 -8.08 -0.36 7.78
C LEU A 229 -6.67 -0.88 8.04
N ALA A 230 -6.49 -1.64 9.13
CA ALA A 230 -5.21 -2.25 9.46
C ALA A 230 -4.72 -3.18 8.35
N LEU A 231 -5.61 -3.98 7.76
CA LEU A 231 -5.29 -4.86 6.64
C LEU A 231 -4.80 -4.07 5.42
N ARG A 232 -5.46 -2.97 5.07
CA ARG A 232 -5.02 -2.07 3.99
C ARG A 232 -3.64 -1.49 4.28
N VAL A 233 -3.41 -0.99 5.50
CA VAL A 233 -2.12 -0.43 5.92
C VAL A 233 -1.02 -1.50 5.81
N LEU A 234 -1.25 -2.68 6.37
CA LEU A 234 -0.29 -3.78 6.38
C LEU A 234 0.02 -4.27 4.96
N ALA A 235 -1.00 -4.53 4.14
CA ALA A 235 -0.78 -4.95 2.76
C ALA A 235 0.01 -3.91 1.96
N THR A 236 -0.28 -2.62 2.16
CA THR A 236 0.46 -1.51 1.53
C THR A 236 1.91 -1.48 2.03
N ALA A 237 2.13 -1.64 3.33
CA ALA A 237 3.47 -1.58 3.92
C ALA A 237 4.36 -2.73 3.44
N TYR A 238 3.83 -3.96 3.44
CA TYR A 238 4.56 -5.12 2.97
C TYR A 238 4.77 -5.11 1.45
N LEU A 239 3.81 -4.60 0.68
CA LEU A 239 4.01 -4.39 -0.75
C LEU A 239 5.10 -3.34 -1.01
N TYR A 240 5.11 -2.24 -0.24
CA TYR A 240 6.12 -1.19 -0.35
C TYR A 240 7.52 -1.71 -0.05
N ASP A 241 7.66 -2.52 1.00
CA ASP A 241 8.95 -3.05 1.44
C ASP A 241 9.58 -4.01 0.42
N MET A 242 8.77 -4.75 -0.35
CA MET A 242 9.26 -5.64 -1.41
C MET A 242 9.62 -4.89 -2.70
N ALA A 243 9.13 -3.66 -2.83
CA ALA A 243 9.28 -2.91 -4.04
C ALA A 243 10.64 -2.17 -4.09
N PRO A 244 11.19 -1.88 -5.27
CA PRO A 244 12.57 -1.38 -5.35
C PRO A 244 12.65 0.02 -4.72
N HIS A 245 13.60 0.22 -3.79
CA HIS A 245 13.73 1.46 -2.99
C HIS A 245 13.93 2.73 -3.83
N TYR A 246 14.32 2.60 -5.10
CA TYR A 246 14.61 3.71 -6.00
C TYR A 246 13.47 4.08 -6.97
N SER A 247 12.39 3.29 -7.06
CA SER A 247 11.35 3.49 -8.09
C SER A 247 10.14 4.30 -7.67
N ILE A 248 9.66 4.12 -6.43
CA ILE A 248 8.24 4.38 -6.16
C ILE A 248 8.00 5.77 -5.58
N ILE A 249 9.00 6.37 -4.95
CA ILE A 249 8.85 7.60 -4.16
C ILE A 249 10.10 8.47 -4.27
N LEU A 250 10.64 8.60 -5.47
CA LEU A 250 11.40 9.81 -5.75
C LEU A 250 10.40 10.81 -6.27
N LEU A 251 10.20 11.92 -5.53
CA LEU A 251 9.82 13.19 -6.14
C LEU A 251 10.51 13.24 -7.51
N PRO A 252 9.81 13.63 -8.59
CA PRO A 252 10.54 14.00 -9.79
C PRO A 252 11.72 14.87 -9.33
N PRO A 253 13.00 14.49 -9.60
CA PRO A 253 14.02 15.52 -9.59
C PRO A 253 13.42 16.64 -10.44
N PRO A 254 13.62 17.91 -10.07
CA PRO A 254 13.11 19.03 -10.85
C PRO A 254 13.70 18.94 -12.26
N ILE A 255 13.13 18.09 -13.10
CA ILE A 255 13.40 17.95 -14.51
C ILE A 255 12.38 18.88 -15.10
N ILE A 256 12.95 19.97 -15.58
CA ILE A 256 12.38 21.17 -16.13
C ILE A 256 11.81 20.84 -17.52
N GLU A 257 11.09 19.73 -17.65
CA GLU A 257 10.22 19.52 -18.80
C GLU A 257 8.82 19.85 -18.33
N PRO A 258 8.30 21.05 -18.68
CA PRO A 258 6.97 21.45 -18.30
C PRO A 258 5.98 20.48 -18.94
N ASP A 259 5.43 19.57 -18.15
CA ASP A 259 4.20 18.89 -18.52
C ASP A 259 3.12 19.98 -18.59
N GLU A 260 2.72 20.34 -19.82
CA GLU A 260 1.70 21.36 -20.11
C GLU A 260 0.34 21.04 -19.47
N THR A 261 0.14 19.83 -18.95
CA THR A 261 -1.09 19.39 -18.29
C THR A 261 -1.03 19.42 -16.76
N LEU A 262 0.16 19.65 -16.18
CA LEU A 262 0.38 19.65 -14.73
C LEU A 262 0.18 21.07 -14.18
N ILE A 263 -1.04 21.36 -13.74
CA ILE A 263 -1.36 22.60 -13.04
C ILE A 263 -0.72 22.52 -11.64
N PHE A 264 0.52 22.99 -11.52
CA PHE A 264 1.09 23.30 -10.21
C PHE A 264 0.18 24.33 -9.52
N PRO A 265 0.04 24.30 -8.19
CA PRO A 265 -0.59 25.40 -7.49
C PRO A 265 0.28 26.63 -7.74
N GLU A 266 -0.13 27.44 -8.73
CA GLU A 266 0.46 28.74 -8.97
C GLU A 266 0.31 29.51 -7.66
N GLY A 267 1.44 29.80 -7.02
CA GLY A 267 1.46 30.89 -6.05
C GLY A 267 0.93 32.15 -6.74
N PRO A 268 0.56 33.20 -5.97
CA PRO A 268 0.18 34.46 -6.59
C PRO A 268 1.28 34.89 -7.56
N THR A 269 0.92 35.01 -8.85
CA THR A 269 1.85 35.33 -9.92
C THR A 269 2.48 36.69 -9.59
N LYS A 270 3.76 36.70 -9.20
CA LYS A 270 4.46 37.97 -8.95
C LYS A 270 4.96 38.52 -10.28
N ASP A 271 4.77 39.81 -10.51
CA ASP A 271 5.29 40.49 -11.69
C ASP A 271 6.83 40.40 -11.68
N PRO A 272 7.48 39.84 -12.72
CA PRO A 272 8.93 39.80 -12.83
C PRO A 272 9.60 41.17 -12.80
N GLY A 273 8.86 42.24 -13.13
CA GLY A 273 9.33 43.62 -13.07
C GLY A 273 9.34 44.23 -11.67
N GLU A 274 8.72 43.57 -10.67
CA GLU A 274 8.77 44.06 -9.29
C GLU A 274 10.17 43.95 -8.71
N LEU A 275 10.58 44.97 -7.97
CA LEU A 275 11.82 44.95 -7.21
C LEU A 275 11.74 43.90 -6.10
N LEU A 276 12.88 43.24 -5.86
CA LEU A 276 13.04 42.35 -4.73
C LEU A 276 12.89 43.11 -3.43
N LEU A 277 12.08 42.58 -2.52
CA LEU A 277 12.08 43.04 -1.14
C LEU A 277 13.46 42.76 -0.52
N PRO A 278 13.94 43.59 0.42
CA PRO A 278 15.06 43.22 1.28
C PRO A 278 14.76 41.94 2.06
N ASP A 279 15.80 41.18 2.39
CA ASP A 279 15.67 39.90 3.12
C ASP A 279 14.93 40.06 4.44
N GLU A 280 15.23 41.13 5.18
CA GLU A 280 14.63 41.41 6.49
C GLU A 280 13.11 41.58 6.38
N GLU A 281 12.66 42.30 5.35
CA GLU A 281 11.24 42.53 5.11
C GLU A 281 10.55 41.26 4.60
N LEU A 282 11.22 40.51 3.74
CA LEU A 282 10.72 39.23 3.25
C LEU A 282 10.57 38.20 4.38
N PHE A 283 11.54 38.12 5.29
CA PHE A 283 11.51 37.17 6.41
C PHE A 283 10.39 37.49 7.41
N MET A 284 10.08 38.78 7.57
CA MET A 284 8.98 39.24 8.43
C MET A 284 7.60 39.04 7.81
N THR A 285 7.50 38.98 6.49
CA THR A 285 6.20 38.96 5.77
C THR A 285 5.83 37.60 5.18
N HIS A 286 6.81 36.71 4.94
CA HIS A 286 6.60 35.39 4.35
C HIS A 286 6.80 34.32 5.42
N HIS A 287 5.83 33.42 5.58
CA HIS A 287 5.83 32.39 6.62
C HIS A 287 5.58 30.99 6.06
N ARG A 288 5.24 30.88 4.78
CA ARG A 288 4.90 29.63 4.11
C ARG A 288 5.61 29.55 2.77
N HIS A 289 5.87 28.33 2.32
CA HIS A 289 6.43 28.10 0.98
C HIS A 289 5.51 28.62 -0.13
N SER A 290 4.20 28.68 0.12
CA SER A 290 3.19 29.20 -0.80
C SER A 290 3.27 30.70 -1.04
N ASP A 291 4.03 31.42 -0.22
CA ASP A 291 4.21 32.87 -0.36
C ASP A 291 5.22 33.19 -1.49
N PHE A 292 5.85 32.16 -2.03
CA PHE A 292 6.80 32.21 -3.13
C PHE A 292 6.19 31.57 -4.37
N ASP A 293 6.19 32.30 -5.47
CA ASP A 293 5.79 31.77 -6.77
C ASP A 293 6.90 30.89 -7.35
N LEU A 294 6.63 29.59 -7.43
CA LEU A 294 7.56 28.60 -7.94
C LEU A 294 7.98 28.88 -9.39
N ALA A 295 7.07 29.38 -10.23
CA ALA A 295 7.40 29.73 -11.61
C ALA A 295 8.41 30.89 -11.66
N THR A 296 8.23 31.88 -10.78
CA THR A 296 9.17 32.98 -10.62
C THR A 296 10.52 32.51 -10.05
N LEU A 297 10.55 31.62 -9.05
CA LEU A 297 11.80 31.07 -8.51
C LEU A 297 12.62 30.30 -9.55
N ILE A 298 11.95 29.60 -10.48
CA ILE A 298 12.65 28.85 -11.54
C ILE A 298 13.27 29.81 -12.57
N ARG A 299 12.65 30.96 -12.82
CA ARG A 299 13.05 31.92 -13.86
C ARG A 299 13.97 33.03 -13.36
N ASP A 300 13.94 33.36 -12.07
CA ASP A 300 14.72 34.44 -11.46
C ASP A 300 15.66 33.90 -10.37
N CYS A 301 16.95 33.86 -10.69
CA CYS A 301 18.02 33.37 -9.82
C CYS A 301 18.13 34.16 -8.51
N ASN A 302 17.86 35.47 -8.51
CA ASN A 302 17.96 36.29 -7.31
C ASN A 302 16.80 35.99 -6.35
N ARG A 303 15.59 35.79 -6.88
CA ARG A 303 14.42 35.35 -6.10
C ARG A 303 14.62 33.94 -5.54
N ALA A 304 15.21 33.03 -6.32
CA ALA A 304 15.58 31.70 -5.84
C ALA A 304 16.57 31.76 -4.67
N HIS A 305 17.62 32.58 -4.79
CA HIS A 305 18.62 32.75 -3.74
C HIS A 305 17.99 33.29 -2.45
N GLN A 306 17.12 34.30 -2.57
CA GLN A 306 16.41 34.88 -1.43
C GLN A 306 15.46 33.89 -0.77
N PHE A 307 14.78 33.03 -1.54
CA PHE A 307 13.99 31.93 -1.01
C PHE A 307 14.84 30.95 -0.19
N PHE A 308 16.05 30.60 -0.62
CA PHE A 308 16.93 29.72 0.13
C PHE A 308 17.38 30.35 1.46
N ARG A 309 17.75 31.64 1.47
CA ARG A 309 18.11 32.36 2.70
C ARG A 309 16.93 32.46 3.67
N TRP A 310 15.74 32.73 3.16
CA TRP A 310 14.50 32.67 3.95
C TRP A 310 14.28 31.27 4.53
N LYS A 311 14.51 30.23 3.72
CA LYS A 311 14.30 28.85 4.13
C LYS A 311 15.26 28.44 5.26
N GLU A 312 16.50 28.91 5.21
CA GLU A 312 17.48 28.75 6.29
C GLU A 312 17.04 29.51 7.55
N TYR A 313 16.55 30.75 7.41
CA TYR A 313 16.07 31.57 8.52
C TYR A 313 14.95 30.87 9.31
N ILE A 314 13.91 30.35 8.64
CA ILE A 314 12.76 29.70 9.31
C ILE A 314 13.03 28.28 9.84
N VAL A 315 14.23 27.73 9.58
CA VAL A 315 14.64 26.43 10.15
C VAL A 315 15.42 26.64 11.44
N VAL A 316 16.05 27.81 11.60
CA VAL A 316 16.84 28.18 12.78
C VAL A 316 15.96 28.80 13.88
N TYR A 317 14.77 29.29 13.54
CA TYR A 317 13.76 29.87 14.45
C TYR A 317 12.46 29.08 14.43
#